data_AF-A0A397TRM1-F1
#
_entry.id   AF-A0A397TRM1-F1
#
_cell.length_a   1.000
_cell.length_b   1.000
_cell.length_c   1.000
_cell.angle_alpha   90.00
_cell.angle_beta   90.00
_cell.angle_gamma   90.00
#
_symmetry.space_group_name_H-M   'P 1'
#
loop_
_entity.id
_entity.type
_entity.pdbx_description
1 polymer ?
#
loop_
_entity_poly.entity_id
_entity_poly.type
_entity_poly.pdbx_seq_one_letter_code
_entity_poly.pdbx_strand_id
1 'polypeptide(L)'
;NEQVQAIAVVGVSKLMLSKMLRDKYVLKELVLLYFDSDTASNLRLRQCLSYFFPVFCHSSFENQTLMQEIFLQTLIELLKKYKNVDKNDNAVPPLQIAQQLVDWTDPFKVV
;
A
#
# COMPACT_ATOMS: atom_id res chain seq x y z
N ASN A 1 18.90 2.59 4.22
CA ASN A 1 18.83 3.78 5.09
C ASN A 1 17.36 4.05 5.39
N GLU A 2 16.89 3.61 6.57
CA GLU A 2 15.47 3.65 6.94
C GLU A 2 14.91 5.09 7.01
N GLN A 3 15.72 6.05 7.45
CA GLN A 3 15.31 7.45 7.54
C GLN A 3 15.02 8.03 6.15
N VAL A 4 15.88 7.75 5.17
CA VAL A 4 15.68 8.20 3.78
C VAL A 4 14.43 7.56 3.17
N GLN A 5 14.22 6.26 3.38
CA GLN A 5 13.01 5.57 2.92
C GLN A 5 11.74 6.19 3.52
N ALA A 6 11.73 6.47 4.83
CA ALA A 6 10.58 7.08 5.48
C ALA A 6 10.31 8.49 4.96
N ILE A 7 11.35 9.31 4.73
CA ILE A 7 11.20 10.65 4.13
C ILE A 7 10.64 10.55 2.71
N ALA A 8 11.16 9.63 1.90
CA ALA A 8 10.69 9.41 0.54
C ALA A 8 9.21 9.00 0.52
N VAL A 9 8.81 8.04 1.34
CA VAL A 9 7.42 7.59 1.46
C VAL A 9 6.50 8.73 1.89
N VAL A 10 6.87 9.51 2.92
CA VAL A 10 6.10 10.70 3.34
C VAL A 10 5.96 11.71 2.20
N GLY A 11 7.03 11.96 1.45
CA GLY A 11 7.02 12.88 0.31
C GLY A 11 6.08 12.41 -0.79
N VAL A 12 6.20 11.16 -1.22
CA VAL A 12 5.36 10.57 -2.27
C VAL A 12 3.89 10.55 -1.83
N SER A 13 3.60 10.11 -0.60
CA SER A 13 2.23 10.13 -0.06
C SER A 13 1.60 11.52 -0.11
N LYS A 14 2.35 12.56 0.24
CA LYS A 14 1.85 13.95 0.16
C LYS A 14 1.60 14.41 -1.28
N LEU A 15 2.50 14.09 -2.21
CA LEU A 15 2.33 14.44 -3.62
C LEU A 15 1.11 13.75 -4.24
N MET A 16 0.83 12.51 -3.83
CA MET A 16 -0.35 11.78 -4.28
C MET A 16 -1.64 12.37 -3.66
N LEU A 17 -1.65 12.67 -2.37
CA LEU A 17 -2.79 13.30 -1.70
C LEU A 17 -3.10 14.70 -2.26
N SER A 18 -2.07 15.47 -2.64
CA SER A 18 -2.25 16.78 -3.27
C SER A 18 -2.59 16.69 -4.78
N LYS A 19 -2.77 15.49 -5.33
CA LYS A 19 -3.02 15.21 -6.75
C LYS A 19 -1.91 15.68 -7.70
N MET A 20 -0.72 16.03 -7.17
CA MET A 20 0.46 16.40 -7.96
C MET A 20 1.16 15.19 -8.58
N LEU A 21 0.96 14.00 -8.01
CA LEU A 21 1.45 12.73 -8.54
C LEU A 21 0.27 11.76 -8.68
N ARG A 22 -0.02 11.31 -9.91
CA ARG A 22 -1.16 10.42 -10.21
C ARG A 22 -0.73 9.21 -11.04
N ASP A 23 0.34 8.56 -10.60
CA ASP A 23 0.88 7.37 -11.26
C ASP A 23 0.47 6.10 -10.49
N LYS A 24 -0.24 5.21 -11.18
CA LYS A 24 -0.69 3.94 -10.61
C LYS A 24 0.44 2.96 -10.34
N TYR A 25 1.54 3.01 -11.08
CA TYR A 25 2.70 2.19 -10.83
C TYR A 25 3.37 2.61 -9.53
N VAL A 26 3.46 3.92 -9.26
CA VAL A 26 3.94 4.41 -7.95
C VAL A 26 3.02 3.94 -6.82
N LEU A 27 1.69 4.03 -7.00
CA LEU A 27 0.73 3.53 -6.02
C LEU A 27 0.95 2.04 -5.71
N LYS A 28 1.12 1.22 -6.76
CA LYS A 28 1.39 -0.22 -6.66
C LYS A 28 2.66 -0.48 -5.85
N GLU A 29 3.75 0.21 -6.14
CA GLU A 29 5.01 0.03 -5.40
C GLU A 29 4.87 0.41 -3.92
N LEU A 30 4.09 1.45 -3.58
CA LEU A 30 3.79 1.76 -2.18
C LEU A 30 3.00 0.63 -1.49
N VAL A 31 2.06 -0.01 -2.19
CA VAL A 31 1.29 -1.13 -1.62
C VAL A 31 2.19 -2.34 -1.41
N LEU A 32 3.07 -2.66 -2.36
CA LEU A 32 4.05 -3.74 -2.20
C LEU A 32 4.97 -3.48 -1.01
N LEU A 33 5.48 -2.24 -0.90
CA LEU A 33 6.32 -1.79 0.20
C LEU A 33 5.60 -1.90 1.56
N TYR A 34 4.30 -1.60 1.60
CA TYR A 34 3.50 -1.71 2.81
C TYR A 34 3.37 -3.13 3.34
N PHE A 35 3.45 -4.15 2.50
CA PHE A 35 3.39 -5.55 2.92
C PHE A 35 4.78 -6.22 3.00
N ASP A 36 5.86 -5.48 2.69
CA ASP A 36 7.20 -6.03 2.58
C ASP A 36 7.86 -6.29 3.95
N SER A 37 8.13 -7.55 4.30
CA SER A 37 8.78 -7.93 5.57
C SER A 37 10.12 -7.24 5.78
N ASP A 38 10.87 -6.94 4.70
CA ASP A 38 12.17 -6.26 4.76
C ASP A 38 12.07 -4.83 5.34
N THR A 39 10.89 -4.22 5.29
CA THR A 39 10.64 -2.88 5.86
C THR A 39 9.85 -2.91 7.16
N ALA A 40 9.66 -4.08 7.77
CA ALA A 40 8.86 -4.23 8.99
C ALA A 40 9.46 -3.46 10.18
N SER A 41 10.80 -3.33 10.27
CA SER A 41 11.48 -2.55 11.31
C SER A 41 11.31 -1.04 11.17
N ASN A 42 11.02 -0.55 9.96
CA ASN A 42 10.88 0.88 9.69
C ASN A 42 9.49 1.39 10.09
N LEU A 43 9.28 1.56 11.40
CA LEU A 43 7.99 1.94 11.98
C LEU A 43 7.45 3.26 11.41
N ARG A 44 8.33 4.23 11.12
CA ARG A 44 7.91 5.53 10.57
C ARG A 44 7.33 5.38 9.16
N LEU A 45 7.95 4.56 8.33
CA LEU A 45 7.42 4.22 7.01
C LEU A 45 6.08 3.50 7.13
N ARG A 46 5.98 2.50 8.01
CA ARG A 46 4.75 1.71 8.21
C ARG A 46 3.59 2.59 8.69
N GLN A 47 3.81 3.42 9.70
CA GLN A 47 2.82 4.38 10.20
C GLN A 47 2.35 5.35 9.10
N CYS A 48 3.28 5.86 8.29
CA CYS A 48 2.93 6.75 7.18
C CYS A 48 2.00 6.06 6.19
N LEU A 49 2.33 4.83 5.76
CA LEU A 49 1.51 4.08 4.81
C LEU A 49 0.17 3.64 5.40
N SER A 50 0.13 3.19 6.66
CA SER A 50 -1.11 2.85 7.35
C SER A 50 -2.09 4.03 7.42
N TYR A 51 -1.58 5.26 7.55
CA TYR A 51 -2.41 6.46 7.49
C TYR A 51 -2.76 6.85 6.05
N PHE A 52 -1.77 6.80 5.15
CA PHE A 52 -1.91 7.24 3.77
C PHE A 52 -2.98 6.46 3.00
N PHE A 53 -2.98 5.12 3.05
CA PHE A 53 -3.87 4.35 2.17
C PHE A 53 -5.36 4.57 2.43
N PRO A 54 -5.88 4.49 3.66
CA PRO A 54 -7.29 4.79 3.90
C PRO A 54 -7.65 6.20 3.45
N VAL A 55 -6.83 7.21 3.80
CA VAL A 55 -7.09 8.60 3.42
C VAL A 55 -7.06 8.78 1.90
N PHE A 56 -6.07 8.21 1.22
CA PHE A 56 -5.98 8.31 -0.24
C PHE A 56 -7.18 7.64 -0.91
N CYS A 57 -7.44 6.38 -0.58
CA CYS A 57 -8.49 5.58 -1.22
C CYS A 57 -9.91 6.09 -0.94
N HIS A 58 -10.17 6.58 0.27
CA HIS A 58 -11.51 6.97 0.70
C HIS A 58 -11.79 8.48 0.52
N SER A 59 -10.82 9.28 0.08
CA SER A 59 -11.00 10.73 -0.11
C SER A 59 -11.60 11.15 -1.45
N SER A 60 -11.58 10.28 -2.47
CA SER A 60 -12.26 10.55 -3.74
C SER A 60 -12.43 9.29 -4.58
N PHE A 61 -13.46 9.29 -5.42
CA PHE A 61 -13.73 8.19 -6.36
C PHE A 61 -12.55 7.93 -7.30
N GLU A 62 -11.87 8.97 -7.78
CA GLU A 62 -10.74 8.83 -8.69
C GLU A 62 -9.52 8.19 -8.02
N ASN A 63 -9.28 8.47 -6.74
CA ASN A 63 -8.20 7.83 -6.00
C ASN A 63 -8.51 6.34 -5.76
N GLN A 64 -9.75 6.02 -5.42
CA GLN A 64 -10.19 4.63 -5.29
C GLN A 64 -10.08 3.88 -6.62
N THR A 65 -10.44 4.53 -7.73
CA THR A 65 -10.31 3.94 -9.08
C THR A 65 -8.85 3.59 -9.40
N LEU A 66 -7.90 4.47 -9.05
CA LEU A 66 -6.47 4.15 -9.20
C LEU A 66 -6.05 2.92 -8.39
N MET A 67 -6.58 2.74 -7.17
CA MET A 67 -6.35 1.53 -6.37
C MET A 67 -6.99 0.29 -7.01
N GLN A 68 -8.19 0.40 -7.56
CA GLN A 68 -8.88 -0.69 -8.26
C GLN A 68 -8.11 -1.13 -9.51
N GLU A 69 -7.55 -0.21 -10.28
CA GLU A 69 -6.75 -0.52 -11.48
C GLU A 69 -5.53 -1.40 -11.19
N ILE A 70 -4.95 -1.29 -9.99
CA ILE A 70 -3.77 -2.06 -9.59
C ILE A 70 -4.11 -3.28 -8.73
N PHE A 71 -5.35 -3.42 -8.27
CA PHE A 71 -5.77 -4.39 -7.26
C PHE A 71 -5.32 -5.81 -7.59
N LEU A 72 -5.76 -6.34 -8.75
CA LEU A 72 -5.57 -7.75 -9.08
C LEU A 72 -4.09 -8.08 -9.28
N GLN A 73 -3.38 -7.22 -10.01
CA GLN A 73 -1.96 -7.40 -10.28
C GLN A 73 -1.14 -7.37 -8.97
N THR A 74 -1.45 -6.43 -8.09
CA THR A 74 -0.76 -6.27 -6.80
C THR A 74 -1.05 -7.46 -5.87
N LEU A 75 -2.31 -7.91 -5.80
CA LEU A 75 -2.68 -9.09 -5.03
C LEU A 75 -1.92 -10.33 -5.52
N ILE A 76 -1.90 -10.61 -6.82
CA ILE A 76 -1.19 -11.77 -7.38
C ILE A 76 0.31 -11.71 -7.03
N GLU A 77 0.92 -10.54 -7.13
CA GLU A 77 2.34 -10.34 -6.82
C GLU A 77 2.64 -10.57 -5.34
N LEU A 78 1.84 -10.03 -4.43
CA LEU A 78 1.96 -10.25 -3.00
C LEU A 78 1.77 -11.73 -2.63
N LEU A 79 0.82 -12.42 -3.25
CA LEU A 79 0.60 -13.84 -3.03
C LEU A 79 1.76 -14.70 -3.53
N LYS A 80 2.36 -14.33 -4.68
CA LYS A 80 3.57 -14.99 -5.18
C LYS A 80 4.75 -14.75 -4.24
N LYS A 81 4.93 -13.52 -3.75
CA LYS A 81 5.97 -13.19 -2.77
C LYS A 81 5.78 -14.03 -1.51
N TYR A 82 4.58 -14.06 -0.93
CA TYR A 82 4.25 -14.85 0.27
C TYR A 82 4.54 -16.35 0.10
N LYS A 83 4.29 -16.95 -1.06
CA LYS A 83 4.60 -18.37 -1.31
C LYS A 83 6.09 -18.71 -1.20
N ASN A 84 6.96 -17.73 -1.42
CA ASN A 84 8.41 -17.88 -1.39
C ASN A 84 9.02 -17.43 -0.04
N VAL A 85 8.20 -16.99 0.91
CA VAL A 85 8.66 -16.55 2.22
C VAL A 85 8.98 -17.76 3.12
N ASP A 86 10.09 -17.68 3.84
CA ASP A 86 10.47 -18.68 4.84
C ASP A 86 9.45 -18.72 6.00
N LYS A 87 9.14 -19.91 6.51
CA LYS A 87 8.13 -20.11 7.57
C LYS A 87 8.41 -19.36 8.89
N ASN A 88 9.64 -18.87 9.07
CA ASN A 88 10.07 -18.13 10.25
C ASN A 88 9.98 -16.60 10.08
N ASP A 89 9.61 -16.12 8.89
CA ASP A 89 9.44 -14.71 8.61
C ASP A 89 8.03 -14.25 9.01
N ASN A 90 7.91 -13.03 9.54
CA ASN A 90 6.67 -12.44 10.03
C ASN A 90 5.86 -11.80 8.88
N ALA A 91 5.74 -12.51 7.75
CA ALA A 91 5.00 -12.02 6.60
C ALA A 91 3.49 -12.01 6.86
N VAL A 92 2.81 -11.00 6.30
CA VAL A 92 1.36 -10.85 6.44
C VAL A 92 0.65 -11.97 5.66
N PRO A 93 -0.27 -12.73 6.29
CA PRO A 93 -0.98 -13.81 5.61
C PRO A 93 -1.84 -13.34 4.43
N PRO A 94 -1.97 -14.14 3.34
CA PRO A 94 -2.80 -13.86 2.17
C PRO A 94 -4.20 -13.32 2.44
N LEU A 95 -4.89 -13.92 3.42
CA LEU A 95 -6.25 -13.52 3.78
C LEU A 95 -6.30 -12.08 4.30
N GLN A 96 -5.33 -11.69 5.13
CA GLN A 96 -5.25 -10.33 5.66
C GLN A 96 -4.91 -9.32 4.57
N ILE A 97 -3.99 -9.67 3.66
CA ILE A 97 -3.66 -8.85 2.48
C ILE A 97 -4.92 -8.60 1.65
N ALA A 98 -5.63 -9.68 1.28
CA ALA A 98 -6.84 -9.57 0.47
C ALA A 98 -7.93 -8.74 1.15
N GLN A 99 -8.16 -8.95 2.45
CA GLN A 99 -9.13 -8.20 3.23
C GLN A 99 -8.82 -6.69 3.24
N GLN A 100 -7.54 -6.33 3.38
CA GLN A 100 -7.10 -4.94 3.38
C GLN A 100 -7.26 -4.27 2.00
N LEU A 101 -6.94 -4.98 0.92
CA LEU A 101 -7.13 -4.44 -0.43
C LEU A 101 -8.63 -4.24 -0.73
N VAL A 102 -9.49 -5.18 -0.33
CA VAL A 102 -10.95 -5.07 -0.48
C VAL A 102 -11.46 -3.83 0.25
N ASP A 103 -11.02 -3.61 1.48
CA ASP A 103 -11.35 -2.44 2.30
C ASP A 103 -11.00 -1.11 1.62
N TRP A 104 -9.83 -1.02 1.00
CA TRP A 104 -9.41 0.17 0.26
C TRP A 104 -10.24 0.42 -1.01
N THR A 105 -10.78 -0.64 -1.61
CA THR A 105 -11.62 -0.55 -2.82
C THR A 105 -13.12 -0.53 -2.57
N ASP A 106 -13.56 -0.50 -1.30
CA ASP A 106 -14.98 -0.49 -0.92
C ASP A 106 -15.65 0.85 -1.27
N PRO A 107 -16.61 0.87 -2.23
CA PRO A 107 -17.25 2.11 -2.67
C PRO A 107 -18.09 2.77 -1.57
N PHE A 108 -18.53 2.04 -0.54
CA PHE A 108 -19.31 2.60 0.57
C PHE A 108 -18.45 3.37 1.58
N LYS A 109 -17.13 3.35 1.44
CA LYS A 109 -16.20 4.06 2.32
C LYS A 109 -15.70 5.39 1.77
N VAL A 110 -16.03 5.72 0.52
CA VAL A 110 -15.67 7.00 -0.08
C VAL A 110 -16.51 8.13 0.54
N VAL A 111 -15.87 9.21 0.95
CA VAL A 111 -16.48 10.42 1.54
C VAL A 111 -16.61 11.54 0.52
#